data_AF-A0A662J341-F1
#
_entry.id   AF-A0A662J341-F1
#
_cell.length_a   1.000
_cell.length_b   1.000
_cell.length_c   1.000
_cell.angle_alpha   90.00
_cell.angle_beta   90.00
_cell.angle_gamma   90.00
#
_symmetry.space_group_name_H-M   'P 1'
#
loop_
_entity.id
_entity.type
_entity.pdbx_description
1 polymer ?
#
loop_
_entity_poly.entity_id
_entity_poly.type
_entity_poly.pdbx_seq_one_letter_code
_entity_poly.pdbx_strand_id
1 'polypeptide(L)'
;MRTAEVFKARGHPNVKATHRSTLEITKDPYLSPRGDCIVAIAAEKAARDLSLEFKKLASREGSVITLMIEAEGLSDVVRGYGSAMMVFNDERSIVFRKSSYICGRTVMVKADKAAADLDRRLVELLKDPSVEVMVIIEAESVG
;
A
#
# COMPACT_ATOMS: atom_id res chain seq x y z
N MET A 1 -9.75 -12.90 13.94
CA MET A 1 -9.99 -13.23 12.50
C MET A 1 -8.94 -12.50 11.69
N ARG A 2 -8.42 -13.13 10.63
CA ARG A 2 -7.43 -12.54 9.72
C ARG A 2 -7.77 -12.86 8.27
N THR A 3 -7.41 -11.98 7.36
CA THR A 3 -7.50 -12.20 5.91
C THR A 3 -6.42 -11.39 5.21
N ALA A 4 -5.98 -11.84 4.04
CA ALA A 4 -4.88 -11.23 3.32
C ALA A 4 -5.20 -11.08 1.82
N GLU A 5 -4.73 -9.97 1.27
CA GLU A 5 -4.71 -9.69 -0.15
C GLU A 5 -3.28 -9.86 -0.64
N VAL A 6 -3.08 -10.72 -1.64
CA VAL A 6 -1.79 -10.92 -2.30
C VAL A 6 -1.97 -10.60 -3.77
N PHE A 7 -1.10 -9.74 -4.30
CA PHE A 7 -1.15 -9.33 -5.70
C PHE A 7 0.20 -8.78 -6.16
N LYS A 8 0.39 -8.74 -7.48
CA LYS A 8 1.60 -8.24 -8.11
C LYS A 8 1.47 -6.78 -8.52
N ALA A 9 2.62 -6.12 -8.58
CA ALA A 9 2.84 -4.81 -9.14
C ALA A 9 4.26 -4.77 -9.77
N ARG A 10 4.71 -3.60 -10.23
CA ARG A 10 6.03 -3.43 -10.84
C ARG A 10 6.76 -2.20 -10.33
N GLY A 11 8.09 -2.27 -10.38
CA GLY A 11 8.97 -1.12 -10.22
C GLY A 11 8.83 -0.11 -11.38
N HIS A 12 9.41 1.07 -11.21
CA HIS A 12 9.46 2.10 -12.25
C HIS A 12 10.62 3.09 -12.02
N PRO A 13 11.31 3.56 -13.08
CA PRO A 13 12.47 4.47 -12.97
C PRO A 13 12.25 5.75 -12.14
N ASN A 14 11.00 6.23 -12.08
CA ASN A 14 10.62 7.43 -11.34
C ASN A 14 10.24 7.17 -9.87
N VAL A 15 10.37 5.95 -9.34
CA VAL A 15 10.13 5.68 -7.91
C VAL A 15 11.14 6.46 -7.07
N LYS A 16 10.62 7.40 -6.27
CA LYS A 16 11.41 8.20 -5.32
C LYS A 16 11.20 7.77 -3.88
N ALA A 17 9.95 7.44 -3.54
CA ALA A 17 9.52 7.10 -2.19
C ALA A 17 10.05 8.09 -1.13
N THR A 18 9.76 9.38 -1.31
CA THR A 18 10.21 10.45 -0.40
C THR A 18 9.07 11.18 0.30
N HIS A 19 7.81 10.84 0.00
CA HIS A 19 6.67 11.45 0.67
C HIS A 19 6.61 11.05 2.16
N ARG A 20 6.46 12.03 3.04
CA ARG A 20 6.63 11.85 4.50
C ARG A 20 5.38 11.38 5.24
N SER A 21 4.22 11.40 4.59
CA SER A 21 2.94 11.09 5.26
C SER A 21 2.12 10.00 4.57
N THR A 22 2.51 9.57 3.37
CA THR A 22 1.78 8.56 2.61
C THR A 22 2.72 7.64 1.83
N LEU A 23 2.20 6.47 1.51
CA LEU A 23 2.72 5.49 0.57
C LEU A 23 1.58 5.08 -0.36
N GLU A 24 1.86 4.95 -1.66
CA GLU A 24 0.86 4.63 -2.68
C GLU A 24 1.31 3.50 -3.60
N ILE A 25 0.38 2.61 -3.94
CA ILE A 25 0.49 1.57 -4.96
C ILE A 25 -0.64 1.81 -5.97
N THR A 26 -0.34 1.77 -7.27
CA THR A 26 -1.31 2.13 -8.32
C THR A 26 -1.36 1.13 -9.46
N LYS A 27 -2.54 1.00 -10.07
CA LYS A 27 -2.77 0.26 -11.32
C LYS A 27 -2.30 1.03 -12.54
N ASP A 28 -2.09 2.34 -12.42
CA ASP A 28 -1.59 3.14 -13.54
C ASP A 28 -0.23 2.59 -14.00
N PRO A 29 -0.02 2.37 -15.31
CA PRO A 29 1.22 1.77 -15.83
C PRO A 29 2.37 2.78 -15.95
N TYR A 30 2.20 4.00 -15.42
CA TYR A 30 3.13 5.10 -15.56
C TYR A 30 3.21 5.90 -14.26
N LEU A 31 4.41 6.35 -13.92
CA LEU A 31 4.67 7.25 -12.80
C LEU A 31 5.40 8.49 -13.29
N SER A 32 4.81 9.67 -13.08
CA SER A 32 5.49 10.94 -13.37
C SER A 32 6.63 11.21 -12.37
N PRO A 33 7.66 12.00 -12.73
CA PRO A 33 8.72 12.39 -11.80
C PRO A 33 8.25 13.19 -10.57
N ARG A 34 7.01 13.70 -10.56
CA ARG A 34 6.44 14.43 -9.41
C ARG A 34 5.82 13.51 -8.36
N GLY A 35 5.49 12.26 -8.71
CA GLY A 35 4.88 11.32 -7.78
C GLY A 35 5.92 10.79 -6.81
N ASP A 36 5.95 11.31 -5.59
CA ASP A 36 6.95 10.98 -4.57
C ASP A 36 6.45 10.01 -3.49
N CYS A 37 5.14 9.74 -3.45
CA CYS A 37 4.51 8.74 -2.58
C CYS A 37 4.37 7.36 -3.23
N ILE A 38 4.44 7.25 -4.56
CA ILE A 38 4.20 6.01 -5.29
C ILE A 38 5.46 5.13 -5.25
N VAL A 39 5.28 3.86 -4.87
CA VAL A 39 6.36 2.88 -4.71
C VAL A 39 6.25 1.69 -5.67
N ALA A 40 5.07 1.43 -6.20
CA ALA A 40 4.84 0.42 -7.23
C ALA A 40 3.69 0.82 -8.17
N ILE A 41 3.81 0.45 -9.43
CA ILE A 41 2.87 0.75 -10.51
C ILE A 41 2.32 -0.53 -11.15
N ALA A 42 1.40 -0.41 -12.11
CA ALA A 42 0.83 -1.54 -12.84
C ALA A 42 0.33 -2.67 -11.91
N ALA A 43 -0.19 -2.29 -10.75
CA ALA A 43 -0.73 -3.22 -9.76
C ALA A 43 -1.95 -3.97 -10.32
N GLU A 44 -2.12 -5.23 -9.93
CA GLU A 44 -3.29 -6.02 -10.31
C GLU A 44 -4.57 -5.52 -9.60
N LYS A 45 -4.43 -4.89 -8.42
CA LYS A 45 -5.54 -4.44 -7.57
C LYS A 45 -5.44 -2.97 -7.20
N ALA A 46 -6.60 -2.32 -7.15
CA ALA A 46 -6.83 -1.05 -6.45
C ALA A 46 -7.67 -1.26 -5.18
N ALA A 47 -7.95 -0.19 -4.44
CA ALA A 47 -8.78 -0.27 -3.23
C ALA A 47 -10.16 -0.92 -3.49
N ARG A 48 -10.77 -0.62 -4.65
CA ARG A 48 -12.03 -1.23 -5.08
C ARG A 48 -11.93 -2.72 -5.38
N ASP A 49 -10.77 -3.25 -5.72
CA ASP A 49 -10.60 -4.65 -6.11
C ASP A 49 -10.36 -5.59 -4.91
N LEU A 50 -10.10 -5.04 -3.72
CA LEU A 50 -9.90 -5.84 -2.50
C LEU A 50 -11.18 -6.64 -2.16
N SER A 51 -11.01 -7.85 -1.62
CA SER A 51 -12.11 -8.75 -1.31
C SER A 51 -13.07 -8.12 -0.29
N LEU A 52 -14.33 -8.58 -0.34
CA LEU A 52 -15.34 -8.15 0.63
C LEU A 52 -14.95 -8.53 2.06
N GLU A 53 -14.26 -9.65 2.26
CA GLU A 53 -13.79 -10.08 3.58
C GLU A 53 -12.72 -9.13 4.12
N PHE A 54 -11.73 -8.78 3.30
CA PHE A 54 -10.70 -7.81 3.66
C PHE A 54 -11.31 -6.46 4.00
N LYS A 55 -12.17 -5.92 3.13
CA LYS A 55 -12.84 -4.64 3.35
C LYS A 55 -13.66 -4.63 4.64
N LYS A 56 -14.44 -5.69 4.90
CA LYS A 56 -15.22 -5.82 6.14
C LYS A 56 -14.33 -5.80 7.39
N LEU A 57 -13.16 -6.43 7.33
CA LEU A 57 -12.25 -6.49 8.46
C LEU A 57 -11.53 -5.16 8.68
N ALA A 58 -11.02 -4.55 7.59
CA ALA A 58 -10.35 -3.26 7.61
C ALA A 58 -11.31 -2.07 7.91
N SER A 59 -12.62 -2.25 7.69
CA SER A 59 -13.66 -1.33 8.14
C SER A 59 -14.02 -1.48 9.62
N ARG A 60 -13.26 -2.23 10.42
CA ARG A 60 -13.47 -2.26 11.87
C ARG A 60 -12.54 -1.27 12.55
N GLU A 61 -13.10 -0.52 13.49
CA GLU A 61 -12.33 0.39 14.30
C GLU A 61 -11.25 -0.37 15.08
N GLY A 62 -10.00 0.09 15.01
CA GLY A 62 -8.88 -0.55 15.69
C GLY A 62 -8.39 -1.87 15.08
N SER A 63 -8.96 -2.33 13.95
CA SER A 63 -8.35 -3.44 13.20
C SER A 63 -6.91 -3.08 12.81
N VAL A 64 -6.01 -4.05 12.88
CA VAL A 64 -4.61 -3.86 12.48
C VAL A 64 -4.47 -4.24 11.02
N ILE A 65 -3.79 -3.39 10.27
CA ILE A 65 -3.45 -3.62 8.87
C ILE A 65 -1.92 -3.69 8.78
N THR A 66 -1.41 -4.72 8.11
CA THR A 66 0.01 -4.89 7.81
C THR A 66 0.19 -4.94 6.30
N LEU A 67 0.99 -4.03 5.77
CA LEU A 67 1.46 -4.05 4.39
C LEU A 67 2.89 -4.62 4.37
N MET A 68 3.14 -5.60 3.52
CA MET A 68 4.48 -6.04 3.15
C MET A 68 4.69 -5.80 1.66
N ILE A 69 5.84 -5.20 1.34
CA ILE A 69 6.32 -4.99 -0.03
C ILE A 69 7.57 -5.81 -0.18
N GLU A 70 7.59 -6.74 -1.14
CA GLU A 70 8.71 -7.66 -1.36
C GLU A 70 9.16 -7.61 -2.83
N ALA A 71 10.47 -7.55 -3.05
CA ALA A 71 11.10 -7.59 -4.35
C ALA A 71 12.52 -8.17 -4.23
N GLU A 72 12.85 -9.16 -5.08
CA GLU A 72 14.18 -9.77 -5.19
C GLU A 72 14.84 -10.17 -3.85
N GLY A 73 14.04 -10.69 -2.91
CA GLY A 73 14.52 -11.12 -1.59
C GLY A 73 14.71 -10.00 -0.57
N LEU A 74 14.45 -8.73 -0.94
CA LEU A 74 14.26 -7.65 0.02
C LEU A 74 12.78 -7.46 0.32
N SER A 75 12.48 -7.14 1.56
CA SER A 75 11.12 -6.77 1.96
C SER A 75 11.12 -5.66 3.01
N ASP A 76 10.02 -4.92 3.04
CA ASP A 76 9.75 -3.97 4.12
C ASP A 76 8.28 -4.05 4.53
N VAL A 77 8.03 -3.75 5.80
CA VAL A 77 6.73 -3.89 6.45
C VAL A 77 6.28 -2.55 7.02
N VAL A 78 5.05 -2.18 6.72
CA VAL A 78 4.33 -1.01 7.24
C VAL A 78 3.14 -1.49 8.03
N ARG A 79 2.94 -0.96 9.23
CA ARG A 79 1.82 -1.31 10.11
C ARG A 79 0.98 -0.08 10.41
N GLY A 80 -0.33 -0.28 10.50
CA GLY A 80 -1.26 0.76 10.88
C GLY A 80 -2.61 0.15 11.18
N TYR A 81 -3.65 0.96 10.99
CA TYR A 81 -4.99 0.60 11.44
C TYR A 81 -6.03 0.79 10.35
N GLY A 82 -7.08 -0.02 10.42
CA GLY A 82 -8.33 0.19 9.73
C GLY A 82 -9.21 1.21 10.46
N SER A 83 -10.40 1.48 9.93
CA SER A 83 -11.37 2.39 10.54
C SER A 83 -12.78 2.12 10.01
N ALA A 84 -13.80 2.36 10.84
CA ALA A 84 -15.20 2.28 10.45
C ALA A 84 -15.58 3.17 9.25
N MET A 85 -14.79 4.21 8.98
CA MET A 85 -15.04 5.19 7.91
C MET A 85 -14.41 4.81 6.56
N MET A 86 -13.74 3.66 6.44
CA MET A 86 -13.11 3.23 5.18
C MET A 86 -14.15 2.95 4.08
N VAL A 87 -13.85 3.41 2.84
CA VAL A 87 -14.81 3.39 1.72
C VAL A 87 -14.39 2.46 0.57
N PHE A 88 -13.09 2.36 0.27
CA PHE A 88 -12.53 1.44 -0.74
C PHE A 88 -13.19 1.53 -2.14
N ASN A 89 -13.48 2.73 -2.65
CA ASN A 89 -14.17 2.90 -3.93
C ASN A 89 -13.27 3.37 -5.08
N ASP A 90 -11.97 3.56 -4.84
CA ASP A 90 -11.03 3.98 -5.88
C ASP A 90 -10.60 2.82 -6.78
N GLU A 91 -10.65 3.05 -8.08
CA GLU A 91 -10.39 2.04 -9.12
C GLU A 91 -8.92 1.95 -9.53
N ARG A 92 -8.06 2.85 -9.04
CA ARG A 92 -6.67 2.96 -9.49
C ARG A 92 -5.64 2.80 -8.39
N SER A 93 -5.90 3.32 -7.19
CA SER A 93 -4.87 3.42 -6.16
C SER A 93 -5.25 2.80 -4.83
N ILE A 94 -4.20 2.35 -4.12
CA ILE A 94 -4.20 1.94 -2.72
C ILE A 94 -3.24 2.87 -1.98
N VAL A 95 -3.73 3.55 -0.93
CA VAL A 95 -2.95 4.52 -0.16
C VAL A 95 -2.93 4.17 1.32
N PHE A 96 -1.72 4.22 1.89
CA PHE A 96 -1.43 4.02 3.31
C PHE A 96 -0.97 5.35 3.89
N ARG A 97 -1.53 5.76 5.03
CA ARG A 97 -1.36 7.12 5.56
C ARG A 97 -0.89 7.09 7.01
N LYS A 98 0.04 7.98 7.35
CA LYS A 98 0.39 8.26 8.76
C LYS A 98 -0.70 9.05 9.48
N SER A 99 -1.49 9.84 8.75
CA SER A 99 -2.64 10.56 9.31
C SER A 99 -3.89 9.67 9.43
N SER A 100 -4.95 10.23 10.03
CA SER A 100 -6.29 9.62 10.07
C SER A 100 -7.21 10.08 8.94
N TYR A 101 -6.69 10.79 7.93
CA TYR A 101 -7.49 11.23 6.79
C TYR A 101 -7.93 10.02 5.95
N ILE A 102 -9.19 9.97 5.55
CA ILE A 102 -9.76 8.88 4.77
C ILE A 102 -10.38 9.42 3.48
N CYS A 103 -10.11 8.70 2.39
CA CYS A 103 -10.77 8.86 1.10
C CYS A 103 -10.86 7.49 0.41
N GLY A 104 -11.47 7.44 -0.76
CA GLY A 104 -11.71 6.20 -1.53
C GLY A 104 -10.51 5.27 -1.73
N ARG A 105 -9.31 5.84 -1.76
CA ARG A 105 -8.01 5.16 -1.94
C ARG A 105 -7.46 4.54 -0.65
N THR A 106 -7.94 4.99 0.50
CA THR A 106 -7.28 4.75 1.78
C THR A 106 -7.57 3.34 2.28
N VAL A 107 -6.52 2.59 2.59
CA VAL A 107 -6.61 1.22 3.12
C VAL A 107 -6.04 1.10 4.54
N MET A 108 -5.17 2.04 4.92
CA MET A 108 -4.55 2.09 6.24
C MET A 108 -4.39 3.55 6.68
N VAL A 109 -4.70 3.82 7.94
CA VAL A 109 -4.45 5.08 8.63
C VAL A 109 -3.51 4.86 9.81
N LYS A 110 -2.94 5.96 10.34
CA LYS A 110 -2.01 5.92 11.48
C LYS A 110 -0.85 4.93 11.26
N ALA A 111 -0.36 4.86 10.03
CA ALA A 111 0.77 4.03 9.65
C ALA A 111 2.06 4.45 10.37
N ASP A 112 2.88 3.49 10.79
CA ASP A 112 4.20 3.71 11.37
C ASP A 112 5.19 4.30 10.36
N LYS A 113 5.06 3.90 9.09
CA LYS A 113 5.89 4.32 7.97
C LYS A 113 5.08 4.99 6.86
N ALA A 114 5.70 5.97 6.20
CA ALA A 114 5.34 6.47 4.87
C ALA A 114 6.38 6.03 3.84
N ALA A 115 6.24 6.48 2.58
CA ALA A 115 7.18 6.15 1.53
C ALA A 115 8.63 6.55 1.90
N ALA A 116 8.82 7.71 2.54
CA ALA A 116 10.12 8.19 3.02
C ALA A 116 10.80 7.28 4.06
N ASP A 117 10.04 6.42 4.74
CA ASP A 117 10.51 5.59 5.86
C ASP A 117 10.89 4.17 5.42
N LEU A 118 10.63 3.79 4.16
CA LEU A 118 10.98 2.47 3.63
C LEU A 118 12.50 2.20 3.60
N ASP A 119 12.91 0.94 3.60
CA ASP A 119 14.30 0.53 3.37
C ASP A 119 14.79 1.09 2.03
N ARG A 120 15.86 1.87 2.07
CA ARG A 120 16.42 2.52 0.89
C ARG A 120 16.96 1.52 -0.13
N ARG A 121 17.38 0.33 0.30
CA ARG A 121 17.81 -0.76 -0.60
C ARG A 121 16.62 -1.28 -1.41
N LEU A 122 15.47 -1.47 -0.76
CA LEU A 122 14.23 -1.85 -1.45
C LEU A 122 13.81 -0.75 -2.43
N VAL A 123 13.80 0.52 -2.00
CA VAL A 123 13.44 1.64 -2.88
C VAL A 123 14.34 1.73 -4.11
N GLU A 124 15.64 1.43 -3.99
CA GLU A 124 16.54 1.40 -5.14
C GLU A 124 16.18 0.29 -6.13
N LEU A 125 15.86 -0.92 -5.66
CA LEU A 125 15.37 -2.01 -6.51
C LEU A 125 14.07 -1.64 -7.24
N LEU A 126 13.14 -0.98 -6.54
CA LEU A 126 11.85 -0.56 -7.10
C LEU A 126 11.97 0.45 -8.25
N LYS A 127 13.17 1.00 -8.52
CA LYS A 127 13.40 1.85 -9.70
C LYS A 127 13.56 1.04 -10.99
N ASP A 128 13.88 -0.24 -10.92
CA ASP A 128 14.02 -1.06 -12.11
C ASP A 128 12.63 -1.48 -12.65
N PRO A 129 12.28 -1.16 -13.91
CA PRO A 129 10.99 -1.54 -14.51
C PRO A 129 10.82 -3.05 -14.73
N SER A 130 11.91 -3.84 -14.68
CA SER A 130 11.87 -5.30 -14.78
C SER A 130 11.55 -5.98 -13.45
N VAL A 131 11.67 -5.26 -12.33
CA VAL A 131 11.39 -5.78 -11.00
C VAL A 131 9.89 -5.98 -10.80
N GLU A 132 9.51 -7.22 -10.55
CA GLU A 132 8.18 -7.59 -10.05
C GLU A 132 8.12 -7.34 -8.55
N VAL A 133 7.04 -6.70 -8.10
CA VAL A 133 6.79 -6.36 -6.70
C VAL A 133 5.65 -7.21 -6.20
N MET A 134 5.89 -8.00 -5.16
CA MET A 134 4.83 -8.71 -4.44
C MET A 134 4.28 -7.81 -3.35
N VAL A 135 2.96 -7.59 -3.36
CA VAL A 135 2.27 -6.78 -2.37
C VAL A 135 1.36 -7.70 -1.56
N ILE A 136 1.55 -7.69 -0.25
CA ILE A 136 0.75 -8.47 0.70
C ILE A 136 0.15 -7.50 1.71
N ILE A 137 -1.18 -7.46 1.78
CA ILE A 137 -1.91 -6.63 2.76
C ILE A 137 -2.73 -7.57 3.64
N GLU A 138 -2.36 -7.68 4.91
CA GLU A 138 -3.10 -8.46 5.90
C GLU A 138 -3.94 -7.53 6.77
N ALA A 139 -5.19 -7.92 7.00
CA ALA A 139 -6.06 -7.30 8.00
C ALA A 139 -6.33 -8.31 9.12
N GLU A 140 -6.31 -7.83 10.36
CA GLU A 140 -6.63 -8.62 11.54
C GLU A 140 -7.54 -7.84 12.51
N SER A 141 -8.53 -8.53 13.07
CA SER A 141 -9.34 -7.98 14.16
C SER A 141 -8.61 -8.20 15.47
N VAL A 142 -8.40 -7.13 16.22
CA VAL A 142 -8.13 -7.22 17.65
C VAL A 142 -9.44 -7.68 18.32
N GLY A 143 -9.35 -8.66 19.22
CA GLY A 143 -10.50 -9.30 19.89
C GLY A 143 -11.19 -8.38 20.88
#